data_AF-A0A947CSR6-F1
#
_entry.id   AF-A0A947CSR6-F1
#
_cell.length_a   1.000
_cell.length_b   1.000
_cell.length_c   1.000
_cell.angle_alpha   90.00
_cell.angle_beta   90.00
_cell.angle_gamma   90.00
#
_symmetry.space_group_name_H-M   'P 1'
#
loop_
_entity.id
_entity.type
_entity.pdbx_description
1 polymer ?
#
loop_
_entity_poly.entity_id
_entity_poly.type
_entity_poly.pdbx_seq_one_letter_code
_entity_poly.pdbx_strand_id
1 'polypeptide(L)'
;MADIFERRRILVCVGSGGVGKTTTAAALALRAALGGRKTLVLTIDPARRLANSLGLDGLGHTIQQVTDERLELAAAELPGRRVPGGELHAMMLDQKKAFDEIVETHASDAEAVQRILANPVYSQISGSLAGAHEYAAMAKLYQISQERDYDLIVVDTPPTAHALDFLDAPQKVADAIDSPAVEWFAKPFKATGRLSLR
;
A
#
# COMPACT_ATOMS: atom_id res chain seq x y z
N MET A 1 7.91 -12.09 21.35
CA MET A 1 7.62 -10.90 20.52
C MET A 1 8.88 -10.18 20.04
N ALA A 2 9.91 -9.96 20.88
CA ALA A 2 11.17 -9.32 20.46
C ALA A 2 11.78 -9.91 19.17
N ASP A 3 11.83 -11.24 19.05
CA ASP A 3 12.34 -11.97 17.87
C ASP A 3 11.60 -11.65 16.54
N ILE A 4 10.31 -11.34 16.60
CA ILE A 4 9.52 -11.02 15.39
C ILE A 4 10.00 -9.70 14.78
N PHE A 5 10.37 -8.74 15.63
CA PHE A 5 10.88 -7.46 15.17
C PHE A 5 12.28 -7.60 14.59
N GLU A 6 13.15 -8.43 15.16
CA GLU A 6 14.54 -8.53 14.70
C GLU A 6 14.70 -9.27 13.36
N ARG A 7 13.78 -10.18 13.02
CA ARG A 7 13.95 -11.08 11.86
C ARG A 7 13.02 -10.81 10.68
N ARG A 8 11.94 -10.04 10.85
CA ARG A 8 10.93 -9.80 9.80
C ARG A 8 11.04 -8.40 9.23
N ARG A 9 10.94 -8.32 7.90
CA ARG A 9 10.90 -7.05 7.14
C ARG A 9 9.48 -6.56 6.88
N ILE A 10 8.48 -7.44 6.86
CA ILE A 10 7.07 -7.08 6.63
C ILE A 10 6.22 -7.69 7.75
N LEU A 11 5.40 -6.84 8.38
CA LEU A 11 4.40 -7.24 9.37
C LEU A 11 3.03 -6.76 8.90
N VAL A 12 2.06 -7.68 8.80
CA VAL A 12 0.69 -7.34 8.39
C VAL A 12 -0.23 -7.47 9.59
N CYS A 13 -0.90 -6.38 9.94
CA CYS A 13 -1.87 -6.33 11.04
C CYS A 13 -3.26 -6.70 10.51
N VAL A 14 -3.69 -7.94 10.74
CA VAL A 14 -4.98 -8.48 10.31
C VAL A 14 -5.95 -8.68 11.49
N GLY A 15 -7.25 -8.70 11.21
CA GLY A 15 -8.30 -8.88 12.22
C GLY A 15 -9.60 -8.16 11.88
N SER A 16 -10.66 -8.44 12.65
CA SER A 16 -11.99 -7.85 12.44
C SER A 16 -12.01 -6.32 12.68
N GLY A 17 -13.12 -5.67 12.31
CA GLY A 17 -13.29 -4.23 12.55
C GLY A 17 -13.24 -3.90 14.05
N GLY A 18 -12.56 -2.80 14.41
CA GLY A 18 -12.57 -2.29 15.79
C GLY A 18 -11.64 -2.97 16.80
N VAL A 19 -10.89 -4.01 16.42
CA VAL A 19 -9.99 -4.75 17.35
C VAL A 19 -8.66 -4.05 17.65
N GLY A 20 -8.46 -2.84 17.15
CA GLY A 20 -7.22 -2.08 17.40
C GLY A 20 -6.07 -2.34 16.42
N LYS A 21 -6.34 -2.81 15.20
CA LYS A 21 -5.32 -3.05 14.15
C LYS A 21 -4.45 -1.81 13.90
N THR A 22 -5.06 -0.67 13.60
CA THR A 22 -4.35 0.56 13.29
C THR A 22 -3.49 1.05 14.45
N THR A 23 -4.04 1.01 15.67
CA THR A 23 -3.31 1.39 16.88
C THR A 23 -2.14 0.44 17.13
N THR A 24 -2.35 -0.86 16.91
CA THR A 24 -1.28 -1.87 17.00
C THR A 24 -0.22 -1.62 15.93
N ALA A 25 -0.60 -1.40 14.67
CA ALA A 25 0.33 -1.10 13.59
C ALA A 25 1.20 0.13 13.88
N ALA A 26 0.58 1.22 14.35
CA ALA A 26 1.29 2.43 14.77
C ALA A 26 2.25 2.15 15.94
N ALA A 27 1.82 1.43 16.96
CA ALA A 27 2.65 1.10 18.12
C ALA A 27 3.82 0.17 17.75
N LEU A 28 3.61 -0.80 16.87
CA LEU A 28 4.66 -1.69 16.34
C LEU A 28 5.71 -0.89 15.56
N ALA A 29 5.25 0.01 14.69
CA ALA A 29 6.12 0.83 13.87
C ALA A 29 6.95 1.82 14.71
N LEU A 30 6.29 2.52 15.64
CA LEU A 30 6.94 3.41 16.60
C LEU A 30 7.96 2.66 17.46
N ARG A 31 7.62 1.47 17.96
CA ARG A 31 8.53 0.65 18.76
C ARG A 31 9.79 0.26 17.98
N ALA A 32 9.66 -0.06 16.70
CA ALA A 32 10.78 -0.41 15.85
C ALA A 32 11.67 0.80 15.54
N ALA A 33 11.08 1.96 15.23
CA ALA A 33 11.81 3.20 15.02
C ALA A 33 12.57 3.65 16.28
N LEU A 34 11.93 3.59 17.45
CA LEU A 34 12.59 3.82 18.74
C LEU A 34 13.65 2.76 19.09
N GLY A 35 13.67 1.64 18.37
CA GLY A 35 14.73 0.63 18.43
C GLY A 35 15.88 0.88 17.46
N GLY A 36 15.88 2.00 16.71
CA GLY A 36 16.93 2.38 15.76
C GLY A 36 16.70 1.92 14.33
N ARG A 37 15.52 1.39 13.99
CA ARG A 37 15.21 0.91 12.64
C ARG A 37 14.58 1.98 11.76
N LYS A 38 14.90 1.98 10.48
CA LYS A 38 14.15 2.73 9.47
C LYS A 38 12.86 2.00 9.14
N THR A 39 11.74 2.54 9.61
CA THR A 39 10.44 1.87 9.63
C THR A 39 9.40 2.62 8.82
N LEU A 40 8.66 1.92 7.97
CA LEU A 40 7.50 2.44 7.25
C LEU A 40 6.21 1.81 7.81
N VAL A 41 5.20 2.62 8.08
CA VAL A 41 3.83 2.14 8.34
C VAL A 41 2.89 2.58 7.22
N LEU A 42 2.21 1.61 6.64
CA LEU A 42 1.28 1.75 5.53
C LEU A 42 -0.13 1.51 6.05
N THR A 43 -1.08 2.40 5.76
CA THR A 43 -2.51 2.09 5.93
C THR A 43 -3.23 2.17 4.60
N ILE A 44 -4.23 1.32 4.43
CA ILE A 44 -5.17 1.35 3.30
C ILE A 44 -6.52 1.96 3.77
N ASP A 45 -6.68 2.28 5.06
CA ASP A 45 -7.91 2.86 5.61
C ASP A 45 -7.95 4.39 5.41
N PRO A 46 -8.89 4.94 4.62
CA PRO A 46 -9.01 6.38 4.41
C PRO A 46 -9.51 7.14 5.64
N ALA A 47 -9.98 6.46 6.70
CA ALA A 47 -10.57 7.09 7.89
C ALA A 47 -9.58 7.86 8.78
N ARG A 48 -8.36 8.17 8.30
CA ARG A 48 -7.31 8.92 9.00
C ARG A 48 -6.90 8.34 10.36
N ARG A 49 -7.27 7.08 10.66
CA ARG A 49 -7.00 6.45 11.96
C ARG A 49 -5.51 6.35 12.26
N LEU A 50 -4.71 6.03 11.25
CA LEU A 50 -3.25 5.97 11.39
C LEU A 50 -2.67 7.36 11.64
N ALA A 51 -3.10 8.36 10.86
CA ALA A 51 -2.66 9.74 11.03
C ALA A 51 -2.94 10.22 12.47
N ASN A 52 -4.16 10.01 12.96
CA ASN A 52 -4.54 10.32 14.34
C ASN A 52 -3.69 9.58 15.37
N SER A 53 -3.40 8.28 15.15
CA SER A 53 -2.57 7.48 16.07
C SER A 53 -1.12 7.95 16.13
N LEU A 54 -0.63 8.58 15.06
CA LEU A 54 0.71 9.19 14.97
C LEU A 54 0.70 10.70 15.28
N GLY A 55 -0.48 11.27 15.57
CA GLY A 55 -0.67 12.70 15.81
C GLY A 55 -0.46 13.59 14.57
N LEU A 56 -0.54 13.05 13.36
CA LEU A 56 -0.33 13.75 12.09
C LEU A 56 -1.62 14.41 11.59
N ASP A 57 -1.51 15.56 10.93
CA ASP A 57 -2.67 16.28 10.38
C ASP A 57 -3.34 15.51 9.23
N GLY A 58 -2.58 14.69 8.50
CA GLY A 58 -3.10 13.87 7.42
C GLY A 58 -2.07 12.89 6.92
N LEU A 59 -2.50 11.94 6.09
CA LEU A 59 -1.66 11.03 5.34
C LEU A 59 -2.17 10.98 3.90
N GLY A 60 -1.25 10.94 2.94
CA GLY A 60 -1.56 10.76 1.53
C GLY A 60 -0.78 9.58 0.95
N HIS A 61 -0.88 9.42 -0.38
CA HIS A 61 -0.16 8.39 -1.13
C HIS A 61 1.37 8.58 -1.12
N THR A 62 1.85 9.78 -0.78
CA THR A 62 3.28 10.06 -0.64
C THR A 62 3.77 9.68 0.76
N ILE A 63 4.93 9.03 0.82
CA ILE A 63 5.61 8.72 2.07
C ILE A 63 6.02 10.01 2.77
N GLN A 64 5.67 10.13 4.05
CA GLN A 64 6.06 11.24 4.91
C GLN A 64 6.77 10.73 6.15
N GLN A 65 7.82 11.43 6.57
CA GLN A 65 8.53 11.16 7.82
C GLN A 65 7.76 11.76 9.00
N VAL A 66 7.62 10.98 10.07
CA VAL A 66 7.26 11.50 11.40
C VAL A 66 8.50 12.19 11.95
N THR A 67 8.38 13.46 12.29
CA THR A 67 9.55 14.28 12.65
C THR A 67 10.29 13.75 13.87
N ASP A 68 11.59 14.02 13.92
CA ASP A 68 12.45 13.59 15.02
C ASP A 68 11.96 14.14 16.35
N GLU A 69 11.45 15.38 16.40
CA GLU A 69 10.91 15.95 17.65
C GLU A 69 9.69 15.15 18.15
N ARG A 70 8.83 14.66 17.25
CA ARG A 70 7.68 13.83 17.63
C ARG A 70 8.11 12.46 18.12
N LEU A 71 9.15 11.89 17.52
CA LEU A 71 9.73 10.62 17.98
C LEU A 71 10.39 10.77 19.35
N GLU A 72 11.11 11.87 19.58
CA GLU A 72 11.72 12.19 20.87
C GLU A 72 10.67 12.39 21.96
N LEU A 73 9.59 13.13 21.68
CA LEU A 73 8.45 13.28 22.60
C LEU A 73 7.83 11.93 22.95
N ALA A 74 7.59 11.06 21.96
CA ALA A 74 7.07 9.72 22.20
C ALA A 74 8.05 8.84 22.99
N ALA A 75 9.36 9.03 22.82
CA ALA A 75 10.39 8.32 23.57
C ALA A 75 10.48 8.77 25.03
N ALA A 76 10.29 10.06 25.31
CA ALA A 76 10.35 10.63 26.66
C ALA A 76 9.29 10.04 27.61
N GLU A 77 8.12 9.69 27.06
CA GLU A 77 7.04 9.00 27.78
C GLU A 77 7.36 7.53 28.12
N LEU A 78 8.48 6.99 27.61
CA LEU A 78 8.87 5.59 27.74
C LEU A 78 10.15 5.46 28.58
N PRO A 79 10.07 4.91 29.81
CA PRO A 79 11.22 4.79 30.71
C PRO A 79 12.40 4.07 30.05
N GLY A 80 13.57 4.71 30.06
CA GLY A 80 14.83 4.10 29.64
C GLY A 80 15.05 3.99 28.12
N ARG A 81 14.25 4.64 27.28
CA ARG A 81 14.52 4.69 25.83
C ARG A 81 15.23 5.97 25.41
N ARG A 82 16.31 5.82 24.65
CA ARG A 82 16.85 6.86 23.77
C ARG A 82 16.45 6.52 22.34
N VAL A 83 16.22 7.54 21.51
CA VAL A 83 16.01 7.37 20.06
C VAL A 83 17.39 7.08 19.43
N PRO A 84 17.70 5.86 18.97
CA PRO A 84 19.06 5.51 18.54
C PRO A 84 19.35 5.95 17.10
N GLY A 85 18.69 6.99 16.59
CA GLY A 85 18.76 7.39 15.18
C GLY A 85 17.89 6.56 14.23
N GLY A 86 16.78 5.99 14.72
CA GLY A 86 15.80 5.33 13.86
C GLY A 86 14.80 6.32 13.27
N GLU A 87 14.21 5.97 12.14
CA GLU A 87 13.24 6.80 11.39
C GLU A 87 11.87 6.12 11.37
N LEU A 88 10.80 6.90 11.54
CA LEU A 88 9.43 6.43 11.33
C LEU A 88 8.80 7.19 10.17
N HIS A 89 8.48 6.47 9.10
CA HIS A 89 7.75 6.99 7.96
C HIS A 89 6.35 6.41 7.94
N ALA A 90 5.41 7.16 7.36
CA ALA A 90 4.04 6.75 7.21
C ALA A 90 3.49 7.15 5.84
N MET A 91 2.58 6.35 5.29
CA MET A 91 1.73 6.76 4.17
C MET A 91 0.36 6.12 4.26
N MET A 92 -0.62 6.76 3.62
CA MET A 92 -1.91 6.17 3.34
C MET A 92 -1.92 5.79 1.86
N LEU A 93 -1.98 4.50 1.59
CA LEU A 93 -2.05 4.01 0.24
C LEU A 93 -3.42 4.35 -0.38
N ASP A 94 -3.39 5.29 -1.31
CA ASP A 94 -4.48 5.52 -2.26
C ASP A 94 -4.43 4.46 -3.37
N GLN A 95 -5.45 3.61 -3.43
CA GLN A 95 -5.54 2.48 -4.36
C GLN A 95 -5.65 2.92 -5.81
N LYS A 96 -6.37 4.03 -6.08
CA LYS A 96 -6.52 4.55 -7.44
C LYS A 96 -5.19 5.09 -7.94
N LYS A 97 -4.50 5.88 -7.12
CA LYS A 97 -3.16 6.38 -7.45
C LYS A 97 -2.16 5.24 -7.64
N ALA A 98 -2.21 4.23 -6.77
CA ALA A 98 -1.38 3.02 -6.94
C ALA A 98 -1.62 2.34 -8.29
N PHE A 99 -2.87 2.29 -8.76
CA PHE A 99 -3.21 1.73 -10.07
C PHE A 99 -2.74 2.62 -11.22
N ASP A 100 -2.89 3.94 -11.10
CA ASP A 100 -2.39 4.92 -12.06
C ASP A 100 -0.84 4.81 -12.20
N GLU A 101 -0.12 4.64 -11.09
CA GLU A 101 1.34 4.43 -11.08
C GLU A 101 1.78 3.17 -11.84
N ILE A 102 0.97 2.11 -11.85
CA ILE A 102 1.25 0.90 -12.65
C ILE A 102 1.23 1.26 -14.14
N VAL A 103 0.26 2.07 -14.57
CA VAL A 103 0.19 2.55 -15.97
C VAL A 103 1.40 3.41 -16.29
N GLU A 104 1.75 4.36 -15.42
CA GLU A 104 2.89 5.25 -15.59
C GLU A 104 4.22 4.48 -15.69
N THR A 105 4.35 3.37 -14.97
CA THR A 105 5.55 2.54 -14.93
C THR A 105 5.68 1.62 -16.15
N HIS A 106 4.57 1.12 -16.69
CA HIS A 106 4.57 0.04 -17.69
C HIS A 106 4.11 0.45 -19.09
N ALA A 107 3.48 1.62 -19.26
CA ALA A 107 3.12 2.11 -20.58
C ALA A 107 4.37 2.39 -21.43
N SER A 108 4.21 2.29 -22.76
CA SER A 108 5.32 2.44 -23.72
C SER A 108 5.99 3.82 -23.68
N ASP A 109 5.18 4.86 -23.48
CA ASP A 109 5.57 6.26 -23.58
C ASP A 109 4.55 7.17 -22.89
N ALA A 110 4.89 8.45 -22.75
CA ALA A 110 4.04 9.46 -22.09
C ALA A 110 2.70 9.69 -22.81
N GLU A 111 2.63 9.50 -24.13
CA GLU A 111 1.39 9.66 -24.89
C GLU A 111 0.42 8.51 -24.58
N ALA A 112 0.94 7.28 -24.48
CA ALA A 112 0.20 6.11 -24.05
C ALA A 112 -0.33 6.27 -22.62
N VAL A 113 0.48 6.79 -21.69
CA VAL A 113 0.04 7.12 -20.32
C VAL A 113 -1.15 8.06 -20.36
N GLN A 114 -1.03 9.22 -21.05
CA GLN A 114 -2.12 10.19 -21.13
C GLN A 114 -3.38 9.60 -21.75
N ARG A 115 -3.24 8.84 -22.84
CA ARG A 115 -4.38 8.18 -23.51
C ARG A 115 -5.08 7.17 -22.60
N ILE A 116 -4.34 6.40 -21.82
CA ILE A 116 -4.91 5.40 -20.89
C ILE A 116 -5.59 6.11 -19.72
N LEU A 117 -4.92 7.07 -19.06
CA LEU A 117 -5.47 7.78 -17.89
C LEU A 117 -6.69 8.63 -18.25
N ALA A 118 -6.76 9.19 -19.46
CA ALA A 118 -7.92 9.93 -19.94
C ALA A 118 -9.09 9.04 -20.39
N ASN A 119 -8.91 7.71 -20.45
CA ASN A 119 -9.93 6.79 -20.93
C ASN A 119 -11.04 6.57 -19.85
N PRO A 120 -12.33 6.83 -20.16
CA PRO A 120 -13.42 6.58 -19.24
C PRO A 120 -13.54 5.11 -18.82
N VAL A 121 -13.23 4.17 -19.72
CA VAL A 121 -13.23 2.72 -19.44
C VAL A 121 -12.15 2.39 -18.40
N TYR A 122 -10.95 2.96 -18.56
CA TYR A 122 -9.88 2.81 -17.58
C TYR A 122 -10.32 3.33 -16.21
N SER A 123 -10.90 4.54 -16.15
CA SER A 123 -11.38 5.13 -14.90
C SER A 123 -12.37 4.26 -14.15
N GLN A 124 -13.27 3.56 -14.88
CA GLN A 124 -14.20 2.61 -14.29
C GLN A 124 -13.49 1.35 -13.79
N ILE A 125 -12.59 0.77 -14.59
CA ILE A 125 -11.83 -0.43 -14.22
C ILE A 125 -10.96 -0.15 -12.98
N SER A 126 -10.15 0.91 -13.01
CA SER A 126 -9.22 1.26 -11.94
C SER A 126 -9.92 1.63 -10.63
N GLY A 127 -11.21 2.02 -10.68
CA GLY A 127 -11.97 2.47 -9.51
C GLY A 127 -13.01 1.48 -8.99
N SER A 128 -13.36 0.43 -9.74
CA SER A 128 -14.50 -0.45 -9.39
C SER A 128 -14.34 -1.92 -9.74
N LEU A 129 -13.28 -2.34 -10.45
CA LEU A 129 -13.04 -3.75 -10.73
C LEU A 129 -12.72 -4.49 -9.42
N ALA A 130 -13.39 -5.62 -9.22
CA ALA A 130 -13.14 -6.48 -8.06
C ALA A 130 -11.67 -6.91 -8.00
N GLY A 131 -11.01 -6.65 -6.87
CA GLY A 131 -9.60 -6.99 -6.65
C GLY A 131 -8.58 -6.03 -7.24
N ALA A 132 -8.97 -5.06 -8.08
CA ALA A 132 -8.03 -4.11 -8.69
C ALA A 132 -7.34 -3.23 -7.64
N HIS A 133 -8.11 -2.80 -6.65
CA HIS A 133 -7.64 -1.98 -5.54
C HIS A 133 -6.65 -2.72 -4.63
N GLU A 134 -6.97 -3.95 -4.27
CA GLU A 134 -6.11 -4.80 -3.46
C GLU A 134 -4.84 -5.22 -4.24
N TYR A 135 -4.96 -5.47 -5.55
CA TYR A 135 -3.81 -5.73 -6.41
C TYR A 135 -2.86 -4.53 -6.49
N ALA A 136 -3.37 -3.33 -6.76
CA ALA A 136 -2.55 -2.12 -6.82
C ALA A 136 -1.83 -1.86 -5.50
N ALA A 137 -2.51 -2.11 -4.38
CA ALA A 137 -1.91 -2.05 -3.06
C ALA A 137 -0.78 -3.06 -2.85
N MET A 138 -0.98 -4.31 -3.29
CA MET A 138 0.06 -5.34 -3.25
C MET A 138 1.23 -5.00 -4.18
N ALA A 139 0.98 -4.46 -5.37
CA ALA A 139 2.02 -4.04 -6.31
C ALA A 139 2.89 -2.93 -5.69
N LYS A 140 2.27 -1.92 -5.07
CA LYS A 140 3.01 -0.84 -4.38
C LYS A 140 3.81 -1.37 -3.19
N LEU A 141 3.22 -2.24 -2.37
CA LEU A 141 3.92 -2.89 -1.26
C LEU A 141 5.12 -3.70 -1.77
N TYR A 142 4.96 -4.43 -2.86
CA TYR A 142 6.03 -5.19 -3.49
C TYR A 142 7.16 -4.27 -3.97
N GLN A 143 6.82 -3.19 -4.69
CA GLN A 143 7.80 -2.18 -5.14
C GLN A 143 8.64 -1.64 -3.96
N ILE A 144 7.98 -1.12 -2.92
CA ILE A 144 8.66 -0.56 -1.74
C ILE A 144 9.52 -1.63 -1.04
N SER A 145 9.05 -2.88 -0.97
CA SER A 145 9.80 -3.97 -0.34
C SER A 145 11.10 -4.33 -1.08
N GLN A 146 11.12 -4.12 -2.40
CA GLN A 146 12.23 -4.41 -3.30
C GLN A 146 13.29 -3.33 -3.29
N GLU A 147 12.90 -2.06 -3.12
CA GLU A 147 13.83 -0.91 -2.98
C GLU A 147 14.77 -1.08 -1.78
N ARG A 148 14.33 -1.78 -0.73
CA ARG A 148 15.11 -2.11 0.48
C ARG A 148 15.53 -0.90 1.32
N ASP A 149 14.86 0.23 1.15
CA ASP A 149 15.06 1.46 1.93
C ASP A 149 14.57 1.37 3.39
N TYR A 150 13.72 0.39 3.70
CA TYR A 150 13.17 0.18 5.04
C TYR A 150 13.58 -1.17 5.61
N ASP A 151 14.00 -1.14 6.88
CA ASP A 151 14.27 -2.33 7.68
C ASP A 151 12.96 -3.05 8.02
N LEU A 152 11.89 -2.28 8.28
CA LEU A 152 10.56 -2.78 8.63
C LEU A 152 9.47 -2.04 7.86
N ILE A 153 8.52 -2.79 7.33
CA ILE A 153 7.26 -2.30 6.77
C ILE A 153 6.12 -2.91 7.60
N VAL A 154 5.29 -2.06 8.19
CA VAL A 154 4.08 -2.47 8.92
C VAL A 154 2.87 -2.10 8.09
N VAL A 155 1.98 -3.06 7.82
CA VAL A 155 0.78 -2.87 6.99
C VAL A 155 -0.46 -2.93 7.86
N ASP A 156 -1.17 -1.81 7.96
CA ASP A 156 -2.49 -1.68 8.56
C ASP A 156 -3.57 -1.97 7.50
N THR A 157 -4.30 -3.07 7.70
CA THR A 157 -5.32 -3.49 6.74
C THR A 157 -6.68 -2.85 7.03
N PRO A 158 -7.55 -2.66 6.03
CA PRO A 158 -8.92 -2.19 6.23
C PRO A 158 -9.73 -3.07 7.22
N PRO A 159 -10.84 -2.56 7.76
CA PRO A 159 -11.76 -3.35 8.57
C PRO A 159 -12.59 -4.29 7.69
N THR A 160 -12.03 -5.41 7.27
CA THR A 160 -12.74 -6.44 6.51
C THR A 160 -12.62 -7.81 7.17
N ALA A 161 -13.71 -8.59 7.13
CA ALA A 161 -13.76 -9.98 7.57
C ALA A 161 -12.79 -10.89 6.77
N HIS A 162 -12.34 -10.40 5.61
CA HIS A 162 -11.48 -11.10 4.68
C HIS A 162 -10.11 -10.40 4.54
N ALA A 163 -9.39 -10.18 5.64
CA ALA A 163 -8.02 -9.65 5.55
C ALA A 163 -7.08 -10.53 4.68
N LEU A 164 -7.44 -11.79 4.44
CA LEU A 164 -6.78 -12.69 3.49
C LEU A 164 -7.14 -12.41 2.03
N ASP A 165 -8.29 -11.79 1.73
CA ASP A 165 -8.65 -11.42 0.35
C ASP A 165 -7.63 -10.46 -0.27
N PHE A 166 -6.95 -9.67 0.57
CA PHE A 166 -5.83 -8.83 0.17
C PHE A 166 -4.65 -9.65 -0.40
N LEU A 167 -4.39 -10.84 0.17
CA LEU A 167 -3.34 -11.74 -0.30
C LEU A 167 -3.78 -12.52 -1.55
N ASP A 168 -5.08 -12.80 -1.69
CA ASP A 168 -5.65 -13.49 -2.85
C ASP A 168 -5.93 -12.54 -4.04
N ALA A 169 -5.80 -11.23 -3.84
CA ALA A 169 -6.10 -10.21 -4.83
C ALA A 169 -5.37 -10.36 -6.18
N PRO A 170 -4.07 -10.74 -6.23
CA PRO A 170 -3.40 -10.97 -7.50
C PRO A 170 -4.08 -12.05 -8.36
N GLN A 171 -4.57 -13.12 -7.73
CA GLN A 171 -5.27 -14.18 -8.44
C GLN A 171 -6.62 -13.69 -8.98
N LYS A 172 -7.37 -12.90 -8.18
CA LYS A 172 -8.66 -12.34 -8.61
C LYS A 172 -8.55 -11.45 -9.84
N VAL A 173 -7.48 -10.64 -9.93
CA VAL A 173 -7.23 -9.80 -11.12
C VAL A 173 -6.83 -10.65 -12.32
N ALA A 174 -5.99 -11.66 -12.14
CA ALA A 174 -5.63 -12.59 -13.21
C ALA A 174 -6.89 -13.29 -13.78
N ASP A 175 -7.73 -13.83 -12.91
CA ASP A 175 -8.97 -14.51 -13.30
C ASP A 175 -9.95 -13.57 -14.04
N ALA A 176 -10.00 -12.30 -13.64
CA ALA A 176 -10.83 -11.29 -14.31
C ALA A 176 -10.33 -10.96 -15.72
N ILE A 177 -9.02 -10.82 -15.91
CA ILE A 177 -8.39 -10.56 -17.21
C ILE A 177 -8.56 -11.75 -18.15
N ASP A 178 -8.42 -12.98 -17.63
CA ASP A 178 -8.57 -14.22 -18.39
C ASP A 178 -10.04 -14.62 -18.64
N SER A 179 -10.99 -13.77 -18.23
CA SER A 179 -12.41 -14.11 -18.35
C SER A 179 -12.88 -14.17 -19.81
N PRO A 180 -13.78 -15.12 -20.16
CA PRO A 180 -14.35 -15.24 -21.51
C PRO A 180 -15.06 -13.97 -22.00
N ALA A 181 -15.54 -13.13 -21.08
CA ALA A 181 -16.16 -11.85 -21.38
C ALA A 181 -15.13 -10.85 -21.93
N VAL A 182 -13.95 -10.74 -21.30
CA VAL A 182 -12.85 -9.89 -21.77
C VAL A 182 -12.34 -10.38 -23.13
N GLU A 183 -12.21 -11.70 -23.32
CA GLU A 183 -11.87 -12.26 -24.62
C GLU A 183 -12.90 -11.92 -25.70
N TRP A 184 -14.20 -12.01 -25.38
CA TRP A 184 -15.28 -11.67 -26.31
C TRP A 184 -15.26 -10.19 -26.69
N PHE A 185 -15.00 -9.29 -25.73
CA PHE A 185 -14.84 -7.85 -26.00
C PHE A 185 -13.57 -7.53 -26.81
N ALA A 186 -12.50 -8.31 -26.66
CA ALA A 186 -11.25 -8.11 -27.40
C ALA A 186 -11.29 -8.67 -28.84
N LYS A 187 -12.16 -9.64 -29.13
CA LYS A 187 -12.29 -10.29 -30.45
C LYS A 187 -12.49 -9.30 -31.63
N PRO A 188 -13.38 -8.30 -31.56
CA PRO A 188 -13.57 -7.32 -32.64
C PRO A 188 -12.31 -6.51 -32.95
N PHE A 189 -11.54 -6.16 -31.91
CA PHE A 189 -10.31 -5.37 -32.02
C PHE A 189 -9.12 -6.20 -32.54
N LYS A 190 -9.05 -7.48 -32.19
CA LYS A 190 -8.07 -8.43 -32.75
C LYS A 190 -8.37 -8.74 -34.22
N ALA A 191 -9.64 -8.83 -34.62
CA ALA A 191 -10.05 -9.13 -36.00
C ALA A 191 -9.80 -7.99 -37.00
N THR A 192 -9.69 -6.73 -36.54
CA THR A 192 -9.44 -5.55 -37.38
C THR A 192 -7.97 -5.15 -37.50
N GLY A 193 -7.04 -5.93 -36.96
CA GLY A 193 -5.58 -5.74 -37.14
C GLY A 193 -4.99 -4.51 -36.46
N ARG A 194 -5.73 -3.82 -35.58
CA ARG A 194 -5.27 -2.57 -34.92
C ARG A 194 -4.55 -2.74 -33.60
N LEU A 195 -4.38 -3.97 -33.09
CA LEU A 195 -3.47 -4.28 -31.99
C LEU A 195 -2.33 -5.19 -32.47
N SER A 196 -1.33 -4.57 -33.10
CA SER A 196 0.03 -5.11 -33.10
C SER A 196 0.71 -4.65 -31.81
N LEU A 197 0.72 -5.50 -30.79
CA LEU A 197 1.62 -5.33 -29.64
C LEU A 197 3.04 -5.69 -30.09
N ARG A 198 3.86 -4.66 -30.26
CA ARG A 198 5.32 -4.73 -30.20
C ARG A 198 5.76 -4.04 -28.94
#